data_AF-A0A368T8J6-F1
#
_entry.id   AF-A0A368T8J6-F1
#
_cell.length_a   1.000
_cell.length_b   1.000
_cell.length_c   1.000
_cell.angle_alpha   90.00
_cell.angle_beta   90.00
_cell.angle_gamma   90.00
#
_symmetry.space_group_name_H-M   'P 1'
#
loop_
_entity.id
_entity.type
_entity.pdbx_description
1 polymer ?
#
loop_
_entity_poly.entity_id
_entity_poly.type
_entity_poly.pdbx_seq_one_letter_code
_entity_poly.pdbx_strand_id
1 'polypeptide(L)'
;MTSTDLEPRHPRPAAVVTMSAAERAALWRRRVVEATAGMTDHLVRRHPETAVTEWPHTLSEILAGLPEPGDEDPAAWQRVFFRAQALMEHFLVSRYGLAELQHWARANATVHRRVEPERGGGAADVVTRLAGQAELYGSDYEVTHAGPYRAGITITHCAIWDYRERARARGVPITLESPCQYCTLATSANFTVRGYRAGHRLLDGPDGHGCEWEASAPAGHRPAPPAPGREG
;
A
#
# COMPACT_ATOMS: atom_id res chain seq x y z
N MET A 1 23.67 46.43 14.10
CA MET A 1 24.39 45.24 13.57
C MET A 1 24.69 44.39 14.79
N THR A 2 24.01 43.27 15.02
CA THR A 2 24.00 42.07 14.18
C THR A 2 22.64 41.39 14.20
N SER A 3 22.07 41.23 12.99
CA SER A 3 20.94 40.35 12.70
C SER A 3 21.44 38.92 12.86
N THR A 4 20.84 38.16 13.77
CA THR A 4 21.06 36.72 13.85
C THR A 4 20.22 36.09 12.75
N ASP A 5 20.84 35.90 11.59
CA ASP A 5 20.26 35.13 10.49
C ASP A 5 20.01 33.70 10.98
N LEU A 6 18.75 33.41 11.30
CA LEU A 6 18.23 32.06 11.39
C LEU A 6 18.20 31.51 9.97
N GLU A 7 19.31 30.93 9.53
CA GLU A 7 19.32 30.08 8.35
C GLU A 7 18.19 29.04 8.48
N PRO A 8 17.33 28.88 7.46
CA PRO A 8 16.37 27.80 7.46
C PRO A 8 17.16 26.49 7.43
N ARG A 9 17.10 25.74 8.55
CA ARG A 9 17.62 24.36 8.58
C ARG A 9 16.92 23.60 7.46
N HIS A 10 17.66 23.30 6.39
CA HIS A 10 17.20 22.34 5.39
C HIS A 10 16.78 21.06 6.13
N PRO A 11 15.56 20.54 5.87
CA PRO A 11 15.16 19.27 6.43
C PRO A 11 16.22 18.24 6.01
N ARG A 12 16.75 17.53 7.00
CA ARG A 12 17.61 16.37 6.78
C ARG A 12 16.88 15.46 5.78
N PRO A 13 17.52 14.96 4.71
CA PRO A 13 16.88 14.00 3.82
C PRO A 13 16.32 12.87 4.69
N ALA A 14 15.01 12.66 4.60
CA ALA A 14 14.33 11.66 5.39
C ALA A 14 14.92 10.27 5.08
N ALA A 15 15.03 9.42 6.10
CA ALA A 15 15.66 8.12 5.97
C ALA A 15 14.98 7.29 4.88
N VAL A 16 15.76 6.88 3.87
CA VAL A 16 15.35 5.84 2.91
C VAL A 16 15.08 4.58 3.71
N VAL A 17 13.92 3.96 3.51
CA VAL A 17 13.63 2.65 4.10
C VAL A 17 14.40 1.64 3.28
N THR A 18 15.41 0.98 3.86
CA THR A 18 16.13 -0.11 3.19
C THR A 18 15.66 -1.44 3.77
N MET A 19 15.32 -2.39 2.90
CA MET A 19 14.87 -3.73 3.30
C MET A 19 15.84 -4.81 2.79
N SER A 20 16.24 -5.71 3.69
CA SER A 20 16.89 -6.98 3.35
C SER A 20 15.97 -7.88 2.53
N ALA A 21 16.52 -8.92 1.89
CA ALA A 21 15.73 -9.89 1.15
C ALA A 21 14.67 -10.58 2.03
N ALA A 22 15.05 -11.05 3.22
CA ALA A 22 14.13 -11.67 4.16
C ALA A 22 12.98 -10.73 4.57
N GLU A 23 13.27 -9.45 4.83
CA GLU A 23 12.23 -8.44 5.13
C GLU A 23 11.29 -8.22 3.95
N ARG A 24 11.81 -8.18 2.71
CA ARG A 24 10.98 -8.05 1.50
C ARG A 24 10.10 -9.27 1.30
N ALA A 25 10.63 -10.49 1.43
CA ALA A 25 9.87 -11.72 1.32
C ALA A 25 8.77 -11.80 2.38
N ALA A 26 9.09 -11.46 3.64
CA ALA A 26 8.12 -11.40 4.73
C ALA A 26 7.02 -10.36 4.47
N LEU A 27 7.38 -9.18 3.93
CA LEU A 27 6.40 -8.16 3.61
C LEU A 27 5.52 -8.57 2.42
N TRP A 28 6.06 -9.17 1.37
CA TRP A 28 5.25 -9.71 0.27
C TRP A 28 4.26 -10.77 0.75
N ARG A 29 4.71 -11.72 1.57
CA ARG A 29 3.85 -12.72 2.20
C ARG A 29 2.70 -12.09 2.97
N ARG A 30 2.99 -11.07 3.77
CA ARG A 30 1.96 -10.30 4.48
C ARG A 30 0.97 -9.66 3.52
N ARG A 31 1.45 -9.02 2.44
CA ARG A 31 0.60 -8.34 1.45
C ARG A 31 -0.34 -9.31 0.73
N VAL A 32 0.09 -10.54 0.45
CA VAL A 32 -0.78 -11.60 -0.10
C VAL A 32 -1.92 -11.92 0.88
N VAL A 33 -1.58 -12.19 2.15
CA VAL A 33 -2.57 -12.53 3.19
C VAL A 33 -3.57 -11.40 3.42
N GLU A 34 -3.09 -10.16 3.49
CA GLU A 34 -3.96 -9.01 3.68
C GLU A 34 -4.95 -8.84 2.53
N ALA A 35 -4.48 -9.01 1.29
CA ALA A 35 -5.30 -8.84 0.11
C ALA A 35 -6.38 -9.91 -0.01
N THR A 36 -6.05 -11.18 0.23
CA THR A 36 -7.02 -12.29 0.20
C THR A 36 -8.00 -12.24 1.38
N ALA A 37 -7.54 -11.86 2.57
CA ALA A 37 -8.41 -11.67 3.73
C ALA A 37 -9.36 -10.49 3.55
N GLY A 38 -8.88 -9.35 3.04
CA GLY A 38 -9.73 -8.18 2.77
C GLY A 38 -10.73 -8.43 1.65
N MET A 39 -10.34 -9.18 0.61
CA MET A 39 -11.26 -9.65 -0.43
C MET A 39 -12.35 -10.57 0.14
N THR A 40 -11.97 -11.54 0.97
CA THR A 40 -12.92 -12.46 1.61
C THR A 40 -13.90 -11.70 2.51
N ASP A 41 -13.39 -10.80 3.36
CA ASP A 41 -14.22 -9.95 4.24
C ASP A 41 -15.18 -9.06 3.44
N HIS A 42 -14.71 -8.47 2.34
CA HIS A 42 -15.54 -7.69 1.43
C HIS A 42 -16.70 -8.52 0.85
N LEU A 43 -16.39 -9.69 0.29
CA LEU A 43 -17.38 -10.57 -0.33
C LEU A 43 -18.38 -11.10 0.70
N VAL A 44 -17.94 -11.57 1.86
CA VAL A 44 -18.85 -12.06 2.91
C VAL A 44 -19.85 -10.99 3.34
N ARG A 45 -19.44 -9.72 3.42
CA ARG A 45 -20.32 -8.63 3.86
C ARG A 45 -21.28 -8.12 2.78
N ARG A 46 -20.92 -8.22 1.51
CA ARG A 46 -21.64 -7.54 0.41
C ARG A 46 -22.21 -8.49 -0.63
N HIS A 47 -21.54 -9.62 -0.84
CA HIS A 47 -21.84 -10.61 -1.88
C HIS A 47 -21.71 -12.03 -1.29
N PRO A 48 -22.47 -12.36 -0.22
CA PRO A 48 -22.26 -13.59 0.56
C PRO A 48 -22.44 -14.86 -0.28
N GLU A 49 -23.34 -14.85 -1.26
CA GLU A 49 -23.51 -15.98 -2.17
C GLU A 49 -22.25 -16.21 -3.00
N THR A 50 -21.74 -15.17 -3.68
CA THR A 50 -20.48 -15.23 -4.45
C THR A 50 -19.29 -15.61 -3.57
N ALA A 51 -19.26 -15.17 -2.31
CA ALA A 51 -18.23 -15.54 -1.34
C ALA A 51 -18.17 -17.05 -1.07
N VAL A 52 -19.32 -17.73 -1.13
CA VAL A 52 -19.45 -19.16 -0.88
C VAL A 52 -19.28 -19.98 -2.14
N THR A 53 -19.84 -19.54 -3.27
CA THR A 53 -19.94 -20.37 -4.49
C THR A 53 -18.78 -20.19 -5.45
N GLU A 54 -18.22 -18.97 -5.58
CA GLU A 54 -17.26 -18.65 -6.64
C GLU A 54 -15.88 -18.28 -6.10
N TRP A 55 -15.83 -17.50 -5.02
CA TRP A 55 -14.57 -17.06 -4.42
C TRP A 55 -13.59 -18.19 -4.06
N PRO A 56 -14.03 -19.36 -3.54
CA PRO A 56 -13.11 -20.45 -3.21
C PRO A 56 -12.29 -20.94 -4.41
N HIS A 57 -12.83 -20.89 -5.63
CA HIS A 57 -12.11 -21.27 -6.85
C HIS A 57 -10.99 -20.27 -7.15
N THR A 58 -11.29 -18.97 -7.19
CA THR A 58 -10.27 -17.93 -7.40
C THR A 58 -9.24 -17.94 -6.28
N LEU A 59 -9.65 -18.13 -5.02
CA LEU A 59 -8.72 -18.24 -3.90
C LEU A 59 -7.78 -19.45 -4.06
N SER A 60 -8.28 -20.59 -4.51
CA SER A 60 -7.45 -21.76 -4.83
C SER A 60 -6.38 -21.44 -5.87
N GLU A 61 -6.74 -20.76 -6.97
CA GLU A 61 -5.79 -20.34 -8.02
C GLU A 61 -4.72 -19.38 -7.49
N ILE A 62 -5.10 -18.48 -6.57
CA ILE A 62 -4.14 -17.57 -5.91
C ILE A 62 -3.11 -18.39 -5.11
N LEU A 63 -3.59 -19.35 -4.33
CA LEU A 63 -2.79 -20.14 -3.40
C LEU A 63 -1.99 -21.28 -4.05
N ALA A 64 -2.38 -21.72 -5.26
CA ALA A 64 -1.77 -22.87 -5.96
C ALA A 64 -0.27 -22.73 -6.26
N GLY A 65 0.30 -21.52 -6.19
CA GLY A 65 1.71 -21.27 -6.43
C GLY A 65 2.41 -20.55 -5.29
N LEU A 66 2.02 -20.83 -4.05
CA LEU A 66 2.72 -20.31 -2.87
C LEU A 66 4.14 -20.91 -2.79
N PRO A 67 5.16 -20.11 -2.45
CA PRO A 67 6.48 -20.62 -2.09
C PRO A 67 6.43 -21.49 -0.83
N GLU A 68 7.43 -22.34 -0.65
CA GLU A 68 7.52 -23.22 0.54
C GLU A 68 7.57 -22.41 1.85
N PRO A 69 7.08 -22.97 2.96
CA PRO A 69 7.20 -22.34 4.28
C PRO A 69 8.67 -22.11 4.64
N GLY A 70 9.08 -20.84 4.70
CA GLY A 70 10.47 -20.46 4.98
C GLY A 70 11.26 -20.01 3.75
N ASP A 71 10.67 -20.03 2.55
CA ASP A 71 11.29 -19.41 1.36
C ASP A 71 11.44 -17.90 1.58
N GLU A 72 12.69 -17.44 1.51
CA GLU A 72 13.12 -16.04 1.66
C GLU A 72 13.34 -15.34 0.31
N ASP A 73 13.07 -15.99 -0.83
CA ASP A 73 13.13 -15.36 -2.15
C ASP A 73 12.01 -14.30 -2.29
N PRO A 74 12.36 -12.99 -2.33
CA PRO A 74 11.37 -11.95 -2.48
C PRO A 74 10.67 -12.03 -3.84
N ALA A 75 11.36 -12.50 -4.88
CA ALA A 75 10.80 -12.57 -6.22
C ALA A 75 9.71 -13.63 -6.33
N ALA A 76 9.84 -14.76 -5.64
CA ALA A 76 8.80 -15.78 -5.56
C ALA A 76 7.51 -15.24 -4.95
N TRP A 77 7.62 -14.57 -3.80
CA TRP A 77 6.47 -13.95 -3.15
C TRP A 77 5.87 -12.77 -3.94
N GLN A 78 6.71 -11.95 -4.60
CA GLN A 78 6.26 -10.88 -5.48
C GLN A 78 5.39 -11.41 -6.63
N ARG A 79 5.82 -12.51 -7.28
CA ARG A 79 5.04 -13.13 -8.37
C ARG A 79 3.66 -13.56 -7.90
N VAL A 80 3.57 -14.18 -6.71
CA VAL A 80 2.28 -14.55 -6.12
C VAL A 80 1.41 -13.34 -5.86
N PHE A 81 1.98 -12.27 -5.27
CA PHE A 81 1.23 -11.06 -4.99
C PHE A 81 0.63 -10.45 -6.26
N PHE A 82 1.41 -10.29 -7.32
CA PHE A 82 0.91 -9.68 -8.55
C PHE A 82 -0.10 -10.56 -9.28
N ARG A 83 0.09 -11.90 -9.28
CA ARG A 83 -0.94 -12.82 -9.77
C ARG A 83 -2.23 -12.67 -8.96
N ALA A 84 -2.12 -12.66 -7.63
CA ALA A 84 -3.27 -12.52 -6.75
C ALA A 84 -4.03 -11.21 -7.00
N GLN A 85 -3.29 -10.10 -7.08
CA GLN A 85 -3.87 -8.79 -7.36
C GLN A 85 -4.60 -8.77 -8.71
N ALA A 86 -4.00 -9.29 -9.77
CA ALA A 86 -4.66 -9.35 -11.08
C ALA A 86 -5.92 -10.22 -11.07
N LEU A 87 -5.89 -11.38 -10.41
CA LEU A 87 -7.05 -12.27 -10.28
C LEU A 87 -8.19 -11.62 -9.50
N MET A 88 -7.90 -10.95 -8.36
CA MET A 88 -8.92 -10.26 -7.57
C MET A 88 -9.49 -9.04 -8.31
N GLU A 89 -8.64 -8.25 -8.99
CA GLU A 89 -9.08 -7.12 -9.81
C GLU A 89 -10.01 -7.60 -10.94
N HIS A 90 -9.62 -8.66 -11.66
CA HIS A 90 -10.48 -9.27 -12.67
C HIS A 90 -11.80 -9.76 -12.08
N PHE A 91 -11.74 -10.53 -10.99
CA PHE A 91 -12.91 -11.12 -10.34
C PHE A 91 -13.96 -10.08 -9.96
N LEU A 92 -13.54 -8.98 -9.33
CA LEU A 92 -14.45 -7.92 -8.90
C LEU A 92 -14.99 -7.12 -10.09
N VAL A 93 -14.10 -6.66 -10.96
CA VAL A 93 -14.51 -5.73 -12.03
C VAL A 93 -15.41 -6.43 -13.04
N SER A 94 -15.15 -7.70 -13.36
CA SER A 94 -15.99 -8.46 -14.30
C SER A 94 -17.41 -8.71 -13.78
N ARG A 95 -17.62 -8.67 -12.46
CA ARG A 95 -18.92 -8.96 -11.82
C ARG A 95 -19.67 -7.71 -11.39
N TYR A 96 -18.95 -6.73 -10.85
CA TYR A 96 -19.53 -5.60 -10.14
C TYR A 96 -19.06 -4.24 -10.69
N GLY A 97 -18.15 -4.24 -11.67
CA GLY A 97 -17.58 -3.04 -12.27
C GLY A 97 -16.53 -2.35 -11.40
N LEU A 98 -15.93 -1.28 -11.95
CA LEU A 98 -14.82 -0.56 -11.33
C LEU A 98 -15.16 0.08 -9.98
N ALA A 99 -16.41 0.47 -9.76
CA ALA A 99 -16.83 1.14 -8.53
C ALA A 99 -16.64 0.24 -7.28
N GLU A 100 -16.71 -1.07 -7.44
CA GLU A 100 -16.60 -2.01 -6.32
C GLU A 100 -15.20 -2.05 -5.71
N LEU A 101 -14.17 -1.63 -6.46
CA LEU A 101 -12.79 -1.51 -5.97
C LEU A 101 -12.69 -0.61 -4.73
N GLN A 102 -13.53 0.42 -4.61
CA GLN A 102 -13.54 1.28 -3.43
C GLN A 102 -13.97 0.52 -2.17
N HIS A 103 -14.94 -0.39 -2.29
CA HIS A 103 -15.42 -1.19 -1.17
C HIS A 103 -14.40 -2.24 -0.77
N TRP A 104 -13.74 -2.88 -1.73
CA TRP A 104 -12.64 -3.80 -1.46
C TRP A 104 -11.46 -3.08 -0.79
N ALA A 105 -11.06 -1.90 -1.28
CA ALA A 105 -9.99 -1.09 -0.68
C ALA A 105 -10.23 -0.80 0.82
N ARG A 106 -11.48 -0.50 1.20
CA ARG A 106 -11.88 -0.26 2.60
C ARG A 106 -11.79 -1.53 3.47
N ALA A 107 -12.19 -2.68 2.93
CA ALA A 107 -12.08 -3.95 3.63
C ALA A 107 -10.60 -4.31 3.85
N ASN A 108 -9.76 -4.16 2.81
CA ASN A 108 -8.31 -4.35 2.91
C ASN A 108 -7.69 -3.44 3.98
N ALA A 109 -8.03 -2.15 3.99
CA ALA A 109 -7.56 -1.21 5.00
C ALA A 109 -7.91 -1.64 6.44
N THR A 110 -9.09 -2.25 6.63
CA THR A 110 -9.49 -2.78 7.94
C THR A 110 -8.62 -3.96 8.37
N VAL A 111 -8.29 -4.86 7.46
CA VAL A 111 -7.35 -5.97 7.71
C VAL A 111 -5.95 -5.42 8.01
N HIS A 112 -5.46 -4.49 7.19
CA HIS A 112 -4.16 -3.83 7.38
C HIS A 112 -4.02 -3.25 8.79
N ARG A 113 -5.03 -2.52 9.28
CA ARG A 113 -5.00 -1.93 10.63
C ARG A 113 -4.87 -2.99 11.74
N ARG A 114 -5.36 -4.22 11.53
CA ARG A 114 -5.29 -5.30 12.52
C ARG A 114 -3.93 -5.98 12.55
N VAL A 115 -3.26 -6.09 11.41
CA VAL A 115 -2.00 -6.85 11.28
C VAL A 115 -0.74 -5.98 11.32
N GLU A 116 -0.89 -4.66 11.26
CA GLU A 116 0.20 -3.70 11.41
C GLU A 116 -0.06 -2.78 12.63
N PRO A 117 0.68 -2.95 13.74
CA PRO A 117 0.50 -2.11 14.91
C PRO A 117 0.93 -0.65 14.63
N GLU A 118 0.26 0.29 15.28
CA GLU A 118 0.68 1.69 15.32
C GLU A 118 1.90 1.85 16.22
N ARG A 119 2.85 2.71 15.82
CA ARG A 119 4.09 2.95 16.57
C ARG A 119 4.06 4.25 17.38
N GLY A 120 2.93 4.96 17.35
CA GLY A 120 2.74 6.24 18.03
C GLY A 120 3.35 7.44 17.31
N GLY A 121 3.87 7.27 16.08
CA GLY A 121 4.46 8.35 15.27
C GLY A 121 3.44 9.23 14.55
N GLY A 122 2.14 8.94 14.68
CA GLY A 122 1.07 9.71 14.09
C GLY A 122 1.05 9.64 12.55
N ALA A 123 0.86 10.77 11.87
CA ALA A 123 0.88 10.84 10.40
C ALA A 123 2.20 10.31 9.79
N ALA A 124 3.32 10.45 10.50
CA ALA A 124 4.61 9.92 10.06
C ALA A 124 4.60 8.38 9.93
N ASP A 125 3.89 7.64 10.80
CA ASP A 125 3.79 6.18 10.67
C ASP A 125 3.04 5.77 9.40
N VAL A 126 2.01 6.53 9.03
CA VAL A 126 1.21 6.29 7.83
C VAL A 126 2.06 6.45 6.56
N VAL A 127 2.85 7.53 6.51
CA VAL A 127 3.76 7.80 5.38
C VAL A 127 4.93 6.83 5.36
N THR A 128 5.50 6.49 6.52
CA THR A 128 6.58 5.49 6.62
C THR A 128 6.13 4.13 6.08
N ARG A 129 4.87 3.76 6.32
CA ARG A 129 4.28 2.54 5.74
C ARG A 129 4.16 2.63 4.22
N LEU A 130 3.77 3.78 3.66
CA LEU A 130 3.73 3.98 2.22
C LEU A 130 5.14 3.97 1.61
N ALA A 131 6.14 4.55 2.28
CA ALA A 131 7.55 4.46 1.90
C ALA A 131 8.03 3.01 1.84
N GLY A 132 7.72 2.19 2.86
CA GLY A 132 8.04 0.76 2.84
C GLY A 132 7.34 -0.01 1.71
N GLN A 133 6.15 0.44 1.27
CA GLN A 133 5.47 -0.14 0.11
C GLN A 133 6.14 0.26 -1.21
N ALA A 134 6.55 1.52 -1.33
CA ALA A 134 7.30 2.02 -2.49
C ALA A 134 8.65 1.30 -2.61
N GLU A 135 9.36 1.14 -1.49
CA GLU A 135 10.59 0.36 -1.40
C GLU A 135 10.38 -1.10 -1.81
N LEU A 136 9.32 -1.74 -1.31
CA LEU A 136 8.98 -3.13 -1.66
C LEU A 136 8.80 -3.32 -3.17
N TYR A 137 8.20 -2.33 -3.83
CA TYR A 137 8.01 -2.32 -5.27
C TYR A 137 9.27 -1.93 -6.06
N GLY A 138 10.28 -1.35 -5.40
CA GLY A 138 11.46 -0.79 -6.06
C GLY A 138 11.15 0.53 -6.78
N SER A 139 10.23 1.33 -6.23
CA SER A 139 9.90 2.67 -6.75
C SER A 139 10.90 3.70 -6.23
N ASP A 140 11.12 4.78 -6.99
CA ASP A 140 11.90 5.92 -6.51
C ASP A 140 11.00 6.87 -5.71
N TYR A 141 11.41 7.23 -4.50
CA TYR A 141 10.62 8.07 -3.62
C TYR A 141 11.45 8.91 -2.65
N GLU A 142 10.84 9.98 -2.16
CA GLU A 142 11.36 10.86 -1.13
C GLU A 142 10.25 11.19 -0.12
N VAL A 143 10.53 11.00 1.18
CA VAL A 143 9.65 11.52 2.24
C VAL A 143 9.93 13.01 2.41
N THR A 144 9.02 13.86 1.94
CA THR A 144 9.21 15.31 1.87
C THR A 144 9.12 15.99 3.25
N HIS A 145 8.31 15.44 4.16
CA HIS A 145 8.23 15.87 5.54
C HIS A 145 7.59 14.78 6.40
N ALA A 146 7.98 14.70 7.68
CA ALA A 146 7.45 13.72 8.62
C ALA A 146 7.19 14.35 9.99
N GLY A 147 5.94 14.36 10.42
CA GLY A 147 5.52 14.82 11.74
C GLY A 147 4.25 14.11 12.20
N PRO A 148 3.90 14.24 13.50
CA PRO A 148 2.78 13.52 14.08
C PRO A 148 1.40 13.96 13.52
N TYR A 149 1.29 15.20 13.05
CA TYR A 149 0.04 15.77 12.52
C TYR A 149 -0.01 15.83 11.00
N ARG A 150 1.16 15.87 10.34
CA ARG A 150 1.26 15.98 8.89
C ARG A 150 2.54 15.30 8.42
N ALA A 151 2.43 14.50 7.37
CA ALA A 151 3.57 13.88 6.71
C ALA A 151 3.28 13.76 5.22
N GLY A 152 4.33 13.79 4.39
CA GLY A 152 4.22 13.68 2.95
C GLY A 152 5.34 12.86 2.31
N ILE A 153 5.03 12.27 1.18
CA ILE A 153 5.95 11.48 0.35
C ILE A 153 5.68 11.74 -1.12
N THR A 154 6.74 11.86 -1.90
CA THR A 154 6.71 11.93 -3.35
C THR A 154 7.31 10.65 -3.90
N ILE A 155 6.56 9.93 -4.74
CA ILE A 155 7.05 8.82 -5.55
C ILE A 155 7.30 9.39 -6.94
N THR A 156 8.56 9.56 -7.32
CA THR A 156 8.96 10.14 -8.61
C THR A 156 8.88 9.12 -9.74
N HIS A 157 9.12 7.83 -9.46
CA HIS A 157 8.99 6.73 -10.41
C HIS A 157 8.22 5.55 -9.80
N CYS A 158 7.11 5.17 -10.43
CA CYS A 158 6.20 4.14 -9.95
C CYS A 158 6.50 2.76 -10.55
N ALA A 159 7.31 1.95 -9.86
CA ALA A 159 7.75 0.64 -10.38
C ALA A 159 6.62 -0.39 -10.59
N ILE A 160 5.46 -0.20 -9.94
CA ILE A 160 4.27 -1.03 -10.20
C ILE A 160 3.65 -0.73 -11.57
N TRP A 161 3.76 0.51 -12.05
CA TRP A 161 3.32 0.89 -13.39
C TRP A 161 4.13 0.13 -14.43
N ASP A 162 5.45 0.28 -14.34
CA ASP A 162 6.46 -0.44 -15.10
C ASP A 162 6.22 -1.95 -15.17
N TYR A 163 5.95 -2.56 -14.02
CA TYR A 163 5.64 -3.98 -13.94
C TYR A 163 4.40 -4.33 -14.77
N ARG A 164 3.31 -3.55 -14.65
CA ARG A 164 2.06 -3.80 -15.37
C ARG A 164 2.22 -3.61 -16.87
N GLU A 165 2.93 -2.58 -17.31
CA GLU A 165 3.19 -2.38 -18.74
C GLU A 165 4.02 -3.53 -19.33
N ARG A 166 5.07 -3.97 -18.62
CA ARG A 166 5.82 -5.15 -19.03
C ARG A 166 4.96 -6.41 -19.07
N ALA A 167 4.02 -6.58 -18.14
CA ALA A 167 3.09 -7.71 -18.14
C ALA A 167 2.14 -7.65 -19.35
N ARG A 168 1.56 -6.48 -19.65
CA ARG A 168 0.71 -6.28 -20.84
C ARG A 168 1.46 -6.53 -22.13
N ALA A 169 2.69 -6.04 -22.26
CA ALA A 169 3.55 -6.27 -23.42
C ALA A 169 3.87 -7.76 -23.65
N ARG A 170 3.78 -8.59 -22.60
CA ARG A 170 3.92 -10.05 -22.66
C ARG A 170 2.59 -10.79 -22.85
N GLY A 171 1.49 -10.07 -23.08
CA GLY A 171 0.16 -10.64 -23.29
C GLY A 171 -0.56 -11.07 -22.01
N VAL A 172 -0.09 -10.67 -20.82
CA VAL A 172 -0.83 -10.92 -19.57
C VAL A 172 -2.07 -10.03 -19.54
N PRO A 173 -3.29 -10.58 -19.40
CA PRO A 173 -4.49 -9.78 -19.26
C PRO A 173 -4.45 -8.98 -17.95
N ILE A 174 -4.43 -7.65 -18.05
CA ILE A 174 -4.51 -6.73 -16.91
C ILE A 174 -5.82 -5.97 -17.01
N THR A 175 -6.68 -6.14 -16.02
CA THR A 175 -8.05 -5.60 -16.00
C THR A 175 -8.10 -4.08 -15.95
N LEU A 176 -7.23 -3.47 -15.14
CA LEU A 176 -7.21 -2.02 -14.94
C LEU A 176 -6.37 -1.35 -16.04
N GLU A 177 -6.80 -0.20 -16.52
CA GLU A 177 -6.06 0.61 -17.50
C GLU A 177 -4.78 1.18 -16.88
N SER A 178 -4.84 1.56 -15.61
CA SER A 178 -3.67 2.00 -14.83
C SER A 178 -3.67 1.41 -13.43
N PRO A 179 -2.50 1.19 -12.80
CA PRO A 179 -2.44 0.84 -11.38
C PRO A 179 -3.12 1.88 -10.49
N CYS A 180 -3.12 3.16 -10.89
CA CYS A 180 -3.69 4.27 -10.14
C CYS A 180 -5.19 4.09 -9.85
N GLN A 181 -5.94 3.37 -10.69
CA GLN A 181 -7.37 3.09 -10.49
C GLN A 181 -7.64 2.36 -9.17
N TYR A 182 -6.71 1.52 -8.69
CA TYR A 182 -6.83 0.87 -7.38
C TYR A 182 -5.89 1.45 -6.33
N CYS A 183 -4.64 1.79 -6.69
CA CYS A 183 -3.65 2.29 -5.73
C CYS A 183 -4.14 3.56 -5.00
N THR A 184 -4.82 4.47 -5.68
CA THR A 184 -5.35 5.69 -5.05
C THR A 184 -6.45 5.38 -4.03
N LEU A 185 -7.35 4.43 -4.34
CA LEU A 185 -8.41 3.98 -3.45
C LEU A 185 -7.82 3.25 -2.23
N ALA A 186 -6.90 2.32 -2.46
CA ALA A 186 -6.25 1.53 -1.41
C ALA A 186 -5.43 2.39 -0.46
N THR A 187 -4.61 3.31 -0.96
CA THR A 187 -3.80 4.19 -0.13
C THR A 187 -4.67 5.18 0.66
N SER A 188 -5.67 5.78 0.02
CA SER A 188 -6.62 6.67 0.72
C SER A 188 -7.38 5.95 1.84
N ALA A 189 -7.83 4.71 1.59
CA ALA A 189 -8.49 3.88 2.60
C ALA A 189 -7.56 3.56 3.78
N ASN A 190 -6.28 3.26 3.52
CA ASN A 190 -5.26 3.02 4.55
C ASN A 190 -4.99 4.24 5.44
N PHE A 191 -5.01 5.44 4.88
CA PHE A 191 -4.86 6.67 5.66
C PHE A 191 -6.11 6.91 6.52
N THR A 192 -7.29 6.76 5.90
CA THR A 192 -8.59 6.99 6.54
C THR A 192 -8.85 6.04 7.71
N VAL A 193 -8.54 4.75 7.56
CA VAL A 193 -8.78 3.75 8.63
C VAL A 193 -7.93 4.01 9.88
N ARG A 194 -6.80 4.73 9.72
CA ARG A 194 -5.91 5.20 10.79
C ARG A 194 -6.28 6.60 11.29
N GLY A 195 -7.38 7.18 10.81
CA GLY A 195 -7.89 8.46 11.26
C GLY A 195 -7.28 9.70 10.58
N TYR A 196 -6.55 9.53 9.48
CA TYR A 196 -5.92 10.64 8.74
C TYR A 196 -6.66 10.92 7.43
N ARG A 197 -6.66 12.20 7.03
CA ARG A 197 -7.11 12.62 5.70
C ARG A 197 -5.97 12.39 4.71
N ALA A 198 -6.32 11.83 3.56
CA ALA A 198 -5.38 11.63 2.45
C ALA A 198 -5.54 12.76 1.42
N GLY A 199 -4.45 13.45 1.13
CA GLY A 199 -4.29 14.24 -0.09
C GLY A 199 -3.39 13.48 -1.05
N HIS A 200 -3.69 13.51 -2.35
CA HIS A 200 -2.78 12.97 -3.34
C HIS A 200 -2.87 13.71 -4.68
N ARG A 201 -1.80 13.60 -5.46
CA ARG A 201 -1.72 14.10 -6.83
C ARG A 201 -0.95 13.10 -7.67
N LEU A 202 -1.47 12.75 -8.85
CA LEU A 202 -0.74 11.94 -9.81
C LEU A 202 0.25 12.82 -10.56
N LEU A 203 1.44 12.28 -10.78
CA LEU A 203 2.51 12.94 -11.52
C LEU A 203 2.76 12.20 -12.83
N ASP A 204 3.06 12.97 -13.86
CA ASP A 204 3.54 12.46 -15.13
C ASP A 204 4.72 13.35 -15.55
N GLY A 205 5.90 12.76 -15.72
CA GLY A 205 7.14 13.50 -15.87
C GLY A 205 8.22 12.72 -16.63
N PRO A 206 9.41 13.32 -16.81
CA PRO A 206 10.49 12.72 -17.59
C PRO A 206 10.94 11.35 -17.06
N ASP A 207 10.85 11.14 -15.75
CA ASP A 207 11.22 9.91 -15.06
C ASP A 207 10.07 8.87 -15.03
N GLY A 208 8.96 9.16 -15.71
CA GLY A 208 7.79 8.31 -15.84
C GLY A 208 6.62 8.73 -14.92
N HIS A 209 5.76 7.76 -14.64
CA HIS A 209 4.58 7.98 -13.79
C HIS A 209 4.95 8.00 -12.31
N GLY A 210 4.37 8.93 -11.56
CA GLY A 210 4.61 9.11 -10.13
C GLY A 210 3.36 9.55 -9.38
N CYS A 211 3.51 9.79 -8.07
CA CYS A 211 2.45 10.39 -7.25
C CYS A 211 2.98 11.05 -5.99
N GLU A 212 2.29 12.09 -5.54
CA GLU A 212 2.49 12.71 -4.24
C GLU A 212 1.37 12.29 -3.30
N TRP A 213 1.73 12.08 -2.03
CA TRP A 213 0.79 11.75 -0.97
C TRP A 213 1.05 12.60 0.26
N GLU A 214 -0.03 12.96 0.93
CA GLU A 214 0.01 13.65 2.20
C GLU A 214 -1.00 13.03 3.17
N ALA A 215 -0.54 12.71 4.36
CA ALA A 215 -1.38 12.38 5.51
C ALA A 215 -1.52 13.61 6.38
N SER A 216 -2.75 14.01 6.70
CA SER A 216 -3.04 15.12 7.62
C SER A 216 -4.03 14.70 8.71
N ALA A 217 -3.72 15.06 9.95
CA ALA A 217 -4.59 14.81 11.08
C ALA A 217 -5.83 15.74 11.02
N PRO A 218 -7.03 15.25 11.35
CA PRO A 218 -8.22 16.11 11.50
C PRO A 218 -7.99 17.19 12.56
N ALA A 219 -8.69 18.32 12.44
CA ALA A 219 -8.66 19.36 13.48
C ALA A 219 -9.06 18.77 14.85
N GLY A 220 -8.27 19.06 15.89
CA GLY A 220 -8.49 18.54 17.24
C GLY A 220 -7.99 17.11 17.48
N HIS A 221 -7.36 16.45 16.49
CA HIS A 221 -6.71 15.16 16.69
C HIS A 221 -5.54 15.30 17.67
N ARG A 222 -5.53 14.50 18.74
CA ARG A 222 -4.36 14.29 19.59
C ARG A 222 -3.70 12.98 19.16
N PRO A 223 -2.40 12.97 18.84
CA PRO A 223 -1.70 11.73 18.54
C PRO A 223 -1.84 10.79 19.72
N ALA A 224 -2.06 9.50 19.44
CA ALA A 224 -2.03 8.50 20.50
C ALA A 224 -0.67 8.55 21.21
N PRO A 225 -0.63 8.47 22.55
CA PRO A 225 0.64 8.36 23.24
C PRO A 225 1.40 7.12 22.74
N PRO A 226 2.74 7.15 22.68
CA PRO A 226 3.52 5.99 22.28
C PRO A 226 3.13 4.80 23.16
N ALA A 227 2.96 3.62 22.55
CA ALA A 227 2.66 2.42 23.31
C ALA A 227 3.76 2.20 24.37
N PRO A 228 3.42 1.85 25.62
CA PRO A 228 4.43 1.55 26.63
C PRO A 228 5.33 0.45 26.07
N GLY A 229 6.64 0.72 26.07
CA GLY A 229 7.64 -0.23 25.59
C GLY A 229 7.45 -1.55 26.35
N ARG A 230 7.32 -2.66 25.60
CA ARG A 230 7.51 -3.97 26.19
C ARG A 230 8.99 -4.09 26.53
N GLU A 231 9.32 -3.79 27.78
CA GLU A 231 10.56 -4.27 28.39
C GLU A 231 10.51 -5.80 28.30
N GLY A 232 11.47 -6.35 27.55
CA GLY A 232 11.73 -7.80 27.47
C GLY A 232 12.60 -8.26 28.61
#